data_AF-A0A7C6Z0H1-F1
#
_entry.id   AF-A0A7C6Z0H1-F1
#
_cell.length_a   1.000
_cell.length_b   1.000
_cell.length_c   1.000
_cell.angle_alpha   90.00
_cell.angle_beta   90.00
_cell.angle_gamma   90.00
#
_symmetry.space_group_name_H-M   'P 1'
#
loop_
_entity.id
_entity.type
_entity.pdbx_description
1 polymer ?
#
loop_
_entity_poly.entity_id
_entity_poly.type
_entity_poly.pdbx_seq_one_letter_code
_entity_poly.pdbx_strand_id
1 'polypeptide(L)'
;MFPGETTLKPDYARVQFAEGNIGMMFASSWEPAIFTHQYTVKCDWGVAMPPAIDKSSMAKGAVMMVPGSCYAINDKSTNSLSDILTVWKYLYSEDFLSTLYKNGSEVPIFGNIISDYEYDPHIINFYKFLPSDIDSAYPNTPKGFDEWSRMKAYLSIFKDNTPTSEALLEGSKKLNIQLRMHKSIGTYPKDEYIIKDFDPLNPLKK
;
A
#
# COMPACT_ATOMS: atom_id res chain seq x y z
N MET A 1 10.07 21.93 0.75
CA MET A 1 10.86 20.74 1.14
C MET A 1 11.35 20.99 2.57
N PHE A 2 11.05 20.08 3.50
CA PHE A 2 11.41 20.23 4.91
C PHE A 2 12.93 20.05 5.07
N PRO A 3 13.63 20.86 5.89
CA PRO A 3 15.08 20.71 6.04
C PRO A 3 15.48 19.29 6.48
N GLY A 4 16.33 18.64 5.69
CA GLY A 4 16.79 17.27 5.99
C GLY A 4 15.78 16.17 5.63
N GLU A 5 14.73 16.46 4.86
CA GLU A 5 13.72 15.45 4.47
C GLU A 5 14.29 14.18 3.83
N THR A 6 15.42 14.27 3.11
CA THR A 6 16.06 13.10 2.45
C THR A 6 16.72 12.14 3.44
N THR A 7 16.89 12.58 4.70
CA THR A 7 17.46 11.78 5.81
C THR A 7 16.47 11.62 6.97
N LEU A 8 15.28 12.24 6.88
CA LEU A 8 14.26 12.20 7.91
C LEU A 8 13.59 10.82 7.94
N LYS A 9 13.68 10.13 9.07
CA LYS A 9 13.01 8.83 9.24
C LYS A 9 11.50 9.04 9.40
N PRO A 10 10.67 8.04 9.02
CA PRO A 10 9.21 8.16 9.10
C PRO A 10 8.66 8.59 10.46
N ASP A 11 9.18 8.05 11.56
CA ASP A 11 8.70 8.40 12.90
C ASP A 11 9.03 9.85 13.28
N TYR A 12 10.21 10.35 12.91
CA TYR A 12 10.53 11.76 13.10
C TYR A 12 9.65 12.65 12.22
N ALA A 13 9.35 12.24 10.98
CA ALA A 13 8.42 12.98 10.12
C ALA A 13 7.01 13.06 10.73
N ARG A 14 6.50 11.96 11.30
CA ARG A 14 5.21 11.93 12.01
C ARG A 14 5.20 12.86 13.22
N VAL A 15 6.25 12.84 14.04
CA VAL A 15 6.39 13.77 15.18
C VAL A 15 6.39 15.22 14.71
N GLN A 16 7.18 15.55 13.67
CA GLN A 16 7.24 16.91 13.14
C GLN A 16 5.91 17.36 12.52
N PHE A 17 5.16 16.47 11.87
CA PHE A 17 3.81 16.74 11.39
C PHE A 17 2.84 16.98 12.56
N ALA A 18 2.87 16.13 13.59
CA ALA A 18 2.02 16.27 14.77
C ALA A 18 2.27 17.58 15.55
N GLU A 19 3.53 18.04 15.58
CA GLU A 19 3.94 19.33 16.15
C GLU A 19 3.62 20.54 15.26
N GLY A 20 3.14 20.33 14.03
CA GLY A 20 2.79 21.40 13.09
C GLY A 20 3.97 21.98 12.30
N ASN A 21 5.15 21.36 12.36
CA ASN A 21 6.34 21.79 11.63
C ASN A 21 6.37 21.31 10.17
N ILE A 22 5.57 20.28 9.83
CA ILE A 22 5.36 19.80 8.47
C ILE A 22 3.92 20.09 8.06
N GLY A 23 3.73 20.84 6.98
CA GLY A 23 2.38 21.20 6.51
C GLY A 23 1.65 20.09 5.75
N MET A 24 2.38 19.17 5.11
CA MET A 24 1.82 18.04 4.37
C MET A 24 2.79 16.85 4.39
N MET A 25 2.25 15.64 4.49
CA MET A 25 3.00 14.39 4.32
C MET A 25 2.17 13.34 3.59
N PHE A 26 2.84 12.42 2.90
CA PHE A 26 2.17 11.22 2.39
C PHE A 26 1.80 10.31 3.57
N ALA A 27 0.60 9.76 3.52
CA ALA A 27 0.02 8.91 4.54
C ALA A 27 -0.69 7.71 3.88
N SER A 28 -0.76 6.62 4.62
CA SER A 28 -1.54 5.42 4.35
C SER A 28 -2.65 5.28 5.40
N SER A 29 -3.44 4.20 5.31
CA SER A 29 -4.62 4.00 6.16
C SER A 29 -4.33 3.86 7.66
N TRP A 30 -3.10 3.53 8.05
CA TRP A 30 -2.71 3.37 9.47
C TRP A 30 -2.23 4.68 10.13
N GLU A 31 -1.90 5.72 9.36
CA GLU A 31 -1.44 7.00 9.90
C GLU A 31 -2.45 7.68 10.85
N PRO A 32 -3.78 7.73 10.57
CA PRO A 32 -4.76 8.29 11.51
C PRO A 32 -4.74 7.64 12.90
N ALA A 33 -4.57 6.31 12.96
CA ALA A 33 -4.47 5.58 14.22
C ALA A 33 -3.15 5.93 14.95
N ILE A 34 -2.03 6.02 14.23
CA ILE A 34 -0.76 6.47 14.82
C ILE A 34 -0.87 7.89 15.38
N PHE A 35 -1.52 8.80 14.65
CA PHE A 35 -1.78 10.16 15.11
C PHE A 35 -2.77 10.23 16.27
N THR A 36 -3.60 9.22 16.47
CA THR A 36 -4.51 9.18 17.63
C THR A 36 -3.81 8.60 18.86
N HIS A 37 -3.05 7.52 18.69
CA HIS A 37 -2.56 6.71 19.79
C HIS A 37 -1.11 6.98 20.20
N GLN A 38 -0.28 7.56 19.31
CA GLN A 38 1.16 7.72 19.54
C GLN A 38 1.65 9.16 19.36
N TYR A 39 1.21 9.85 18.30
CA TYR A 39 1.67 11.20 17.96
C TYR A 39 0.48 12.14 17.74
N THR A 40 -0.20 12.51 18.83
CA THR A 40 -1.38 13.40 18.79
C THR A 40 -1.09 14.69 18.04
N VAL A 41 -1.73 14.85 16.88
CA VAL A 41 -1.58 16.02 16.02
C VAL A 41 -2.23 17.23 16.70
N LYS A 42 -1.47 18.32 16.83
CA LYS A 42 -1.89 19.52 17.57
C LYS A 42 -2.70 20.51 16.74
N CYS A 43 -2.65 20.41 15.41
CA CYS A 43 -3.37 21.27 14.48
C CYS A 43 -4.59 20.56 13.88
N ASP A 44 -5.49 21.36 13.30
CA ASP A 44 -6.53 20.83 12.42
C ASP A 44 -5.86 20.25 11.16
N TRP A 45 -6.17 19.00 10.86
CA TRP A 45 -5.60 18.28 9.74
C TRP A 45 -6.69 17.54 8.96
N GLY A 46 -6.38 17.25 7.69
CA GLY A 46 -7.28 16.55 6.77
C GLY A 46 -6.51 15.63 5.85
N VAL A 47 -7.26 14.88 5.04
CA VAL A 47 -6.71 13.94 4.04
C VAL A 47 -7.20 14.38 2.67
N ALA A 48 -6.28 14.41 1.71
CA ALA A 48 -6.57 14.72 0.32
C ALA A 48 -5.65 13.89 -0.58
N MET A 49 -6.05 13.75 -1.84
CA MET A 49 -5.17 13.17 -2.86
C MET A 49 -3.92 14.03 -3.03
N PRO A 50 -2.76 13.41 -3.32
CA PRO A 50 -1.55 14.14 -3.66
C PRO A 50 -1.80 15.16 -4.78
N PRO A 51 -1.16 16.34 -4.71
CA PRO A 51 -1.32 17.34 -5.76
C PRO A 51 -0.81 16.78 -7.09
N ALA A 52 -1.62 16.91 -8.15
CA ALA A 52 -1.18 16.62 -9.50
C ALA A 52 -0.28 17.74 -10.03
N ILE A 53 0.69 17.40 -10.88
CA ILE A 53 1.57 18.37 -11.54
C ILE A 53 0.74 19.35 -12.40
N ASP A 54 -0.25 18.82 -13.11
CA ASP A 54 -1.21 19.58 -13.90
C ASP A 54 -2.54 18.82 -14.02
N LYS A 55 -3.55 19.47 -14.62
CA LYS A 55 -4.87 18.88 -14.87
C LYS A 55 -4.81 17.64 -15.76
N SER A 56 -3.86 17.57 -16.68
CA SER A 56 -3.70 16.44 -17.59
C SER A 56 -3.15 15.20 -16.90
N SER A 57 -2.53 15.36 -15.72
CA SER A 57 -1.95 14.31 -14.90
C SER A 57 -2.91 13.73 -13.86
N MET A 58 -4.12 14.29 -13.75
CA MET A 58 -5.15 13.82 -12.82
C MET A 58 -5.83 12.53 -13.33
N ALA A 59 -6.23 11.66 -12.38
CA ALA A 59 -7.08 10.48 -12.64
C ALA A 59 -6.59 9.61 -13.82
N LYS A 60 -5.28 9.31 -13.86
CA LYS A 60 -4.67 8.44 -14.89
C LYS A 60 -4.59 6.96 -14.51
N GLY A 61 -5.03 6.62 -13.31
CA GLY A 61 -5.17 5.26 -12.84
C GLY A 61 -5.90 5.23 -11.51
N ALA A 62 -6.29 4.03 -11.10
CA ALA A 62 -6.85 3.79 -9.79
C ALA A 62 -5.81 4.11 -8.71
N VAL A 63 -6.27 4.61 -7.57
CA VAL A 63 -5.46 4.76 -6.36
C VAL A 63 -5.07 3.36 -5.90
N MET A 64 -3.77 3.15 -5.70
CA MET A 64 -3.25 1.83 -5.39
C MET A 64 -3.68 1.40 -3.99
N MET A 65 -4.45 0.32 -3.92
CA MET A 65 -4.74 -0.40 -2.70
C MET A 65 -3.81 -1.61 -2.59
N VAL A 66 -3.18 -1.79 -1.44
CA VAL A 66 -2.35 -2.98 -1.15
C VAL A 66 -3.13 -3.86 -0.18
N PRO A 67 -3.69 -5.00 -0.62
CA PRO A 67 -4.37 -5.92 0.28
C PRO A 67 -3.35 -6.50 1.28
N GLY A 68 -3.78 -6.64 2.53
CA GLY A 68 -3.00 -7.29 3.57
C GLY A 68 -2.70 -8.75 3.22
N SER A 69 -1.53 -9.24 3.64
CA SER A 69 -1.18 -10.66 3.51
C SER A 69 -2.10 -11.50 4.38
N CYS A 70 -2.60 -12.62 3.84
CA CYS A 70 -3.32 -13.60 4.64
C CYS A 70 -2.37 -14.25 5.67
N TYR A 71 -2.90 -14.59 6.84
CA TYR A 71 -2.19 -15.49 7.76
C TYR A 71 -1.95 -16.85 7.10
N ALA A 72 -0.76 -17.41 7.32
CA ALA A 72 -0.35 -18.69 6.76
C ALA A 72 0.09 -19.65 7.88
N ILE A 73 -0.14 -20.96 7.68
CA ILE A 73 0.36 -22.01 8.56
C ILE A 73 1.70 -22.50 8.02
N ASN A 74 2.67 -22.63 8.92
CA ASN A 74 3.91 -23.33 8.63
C ASN A 74 3.64 -24.83 8.49
N ASP A 75 3.98 -25.40 7.34
CA ASP A 75 3.80 -26.82 7.01
C ASP A 75 4.61 -27.77 7.91
N LYS A 76 5.63 -27.25 8.60
CA LYS A 76 6.47 -27.98 9.56
C LYS A 76 6.04 -27.79 11.02
N SER A 77 4.87 -27.20 11.27
CA SER A 77 4.38 -27.06 12.64
C SER A 77 4.23 -28.42 13.33
N THR A 78 4.68 -28.52 14.58
CA THR A 78 4.50 -29.70 15.43
C THR A 78 3.22 -29.64 16.27
N ASN A 79 2.47 -28.53 16.20
CA ASN A 79 1.21 -28.37 16.92
C ASN A 79 0.09 -29.21 16.30
N SER A 80 -0.91 -29.54 17.10
CA SER A 80 -2.07 -30.26 16.55
C SER A 80 -2.83 -29.37 15.56
N LEU A 81 -3.42 -29.99 14.53
CA LEU A 81 -4.25 -29.26 13.57
C LEU A 81 -5.42 -28.53 14.27
N SER A 82 -5.96 -29.12 15.33
CA SER A 82 -7.05 -28.52 16.11
C SER A 82 -6.64 -27.20 16.77
N ASP A 83 -5.46 -27.15 17.38
CA ASP A 83 -4.96 -25.93 18.04
C ASP A 83 -4.68 -24.84 17.01
N ILE A 84 -4.06 -25.22 15.88
CA ILE A 84 -3.78 -24.33 14.76
C ILE A 84 -5.08 -23.72 14.22
N LEU A 85 -6.09 -24.55 13.95
CA LEU A 85 -7.38 -24.09 13.43
C LEU A 85 -8.14 -23.22 14.44
N THR A 86 -7.95 -23.45 15.74
CA THR A 86 -8.55 -22.63 16.79
C THR A 86 -8.01 -21.20 16.73
N VAL A 87 -6.69 -21.03 16.68
CA VAL A 87 -6.06 -19.71 16.54
C VAL A 87 -6.42 -19.06 15.20
N TRP A 88 -6.38 -19.82 14.10
CA TRP A 88 -6.74 -19.30 12.79
C TRP A 88 -8.17 -18.75 12.79
N LYS A 89 -9.15 -19.51 13.31
CA LYS A 89 -10.55 -19.06 13.38
C LYS A 89 -10.71 -17.80 14.22
N TYR A 90 -9.97 -17.68 15.32
CA TYR A 90 -9.97 -16.47 16.14
C TYR A 90 -9.45 -15.25 15.38
N LEU A 91 -8.34 -15.37 14.64
CA LEU A 91 -7.78 -14.27 13.87
C LEU A 91 -8.69 -13.75 12.75
N TYR A 92 -9.66 -14.55 12.29
CA TYR A 92 -10.67 -14.16 11.31
C TYR A 92 -12.07 -14.03 11.91
N SER A 93 -12.20 -14.01 13.24
CA SER A 93 -13.50 -13.79 13.87
C SER A 93 -13.93 -12.33 13.72
N GLU A 94 -15.23 -12.12 13.73
CA GLU A 94 -15.81 -10.77 13.72
C GLU A 94 -15.35 -9.95 14.93
N ASP A 95 -15.29 -10.54 16.11
CA ASP A 95 -14.81 -9.88 17.33
C ASP A 95 -13.38 -9.36 17.20
N PHE A 96 -12.47 -10.17 16.64
CA PHE A 96 -11.08 -9.79 16.48
C PHE A 96 -10.92 -8.69 15.42
N LEU A 97 -11.52 -8.89 14.24
CA LEU A 97 -11.41 -7.96 13.13
C LEU A 97 -12.11 -6.63 13.40
N SER A 98 -13.28 -6.64 14.04
CA SER A 98 -13.97 -5.41 14.47
C SER A 98 -13.16 -4.64 15.52
N THR A 99 -12.46 -5.33 16.42
CA THR A 99 -11.55 -4.69 17.37
C THR A 99 -10.39 -3.99 16.66
N LEU A 100 -9.78 -4.62 15.66
CA LEU A 100 -8.72 -3.98 14.86
C LEU A 100 -9.26 -2.78 14.06
N TYR A 101 -10.45 -2.92 13.48
CA TYR A 101 -11.11 -1.86 12.72
C TYR A 101 -11.43 -0.64 13.57
N LYS A 102 -12.06 -0.82 14.75
CA LYS A 102 -12.36 0.25 15.72
C LYS A 102 -11.12 1.05 16.11
N ASN A 103 -9.97 0.38 16.22
CA ASN A 103 -8.69 0.99 16.57
C ASN A 103 -7.91 1.54 15.36
N GLY A 104 -8.46 1.47 14.15
CA GLY A 104 -7.84 1.93 12.91
C GLY A 104 -6.59 1.15 12.52
N SER A 105 -6.45 -0.08 13.01
CA SER A 105 -5.28 -0.94 12.76
C SER A 105 -5.43 -1.77 11.50
N GLU A 106 -6.65 -2.00 11.03
CA GLU A 106 -6.93 -2.75 9.81
C GLU A 106 -8.24 -2.24 9.18
N VAL A 107 -8.33 -2.29 7.85
CA VAL A 107 -9.61 -2.13 7.13
C VAL A 107 -10.05 -3.54 6.71
N PRO A 108 -11.08 -4.12 7.33
CA PRO A 108 -11.47 -5.50 7.06
C PRO A 108 -12.09 -5.64 5.66
N ILE A 109 -12.00 -6.82 5.07
CA ILE A 109 -12.63 -7.12 3.75
C ILE A 109 -14.12 -7.51 3.93
N PHE A 110 -14.51 -7.87 5.15
CA PHE A 110 -15.85 -8.34 5.47
C PHE A 110 -16.86 -7.19 5.48
N GLY A 111 -17.75 -7.18 4.49
CA GLY A 111 -18.72 -6.11 4.30
C GLY A 111 -19.63 -5.86 5.51
N ASN A 112 -19.99 -6.91 6.26
CA ASN A 112 -20.79 -6.77 7.49
C ASN A 112 -20.09 -5.94 8.57
N ILE A 113 -18.75 -5.96 8.65
CA ILE A 113 -18.02 -5.17 9.63
C ILE A 113 -17.95 -3.70 9.21
N ILE A 114 -17.68 -3.43 7.92
CA ILE A 114 -17.58 -2.04 7.41
C ILE A 114 -18.94 -1.34 7.37
N SER A 115 -20.03 -2.07 7.12
CA SER A 115 -21.37 -1.49 6.98
C SER A 115 -22.09 -1.24 8.30
N ASP A 116 -21.59 -1.78 9.41
CA ASP A 116 -22.20 -1.66 10.72
C ASP A 116 -21.57 -0.51 11.52
N TYR A 117 -22.39 0.48 11.84
CA TYR A 117 -21.98 1.66 12.59
C TYR A 117 -21.47 1.33 14.00
N GLU A 118 -21.83 0.15 14.55
CA GLU A 118 -21.29 -0.31 15.84
C GLU A 118 -19.76 -0.47 15.77
N TYR A 119 -19.23 -0.75 14.58
CA TYR A 119 -17.81 -0.98 14.36
C TYR A 119 -17.04 0.24 13.83
N ASP A 120 -17.71 1.38 13.64
CA ASP A 120 -17.10 2.59 13.11
C ASP A 120 -15.89 3.04 13.96
N PRO A 121 -14.71 3.25 13.36
CA PRO A 121 -13.57 3.78 14.06
C PRO A 121 -13.82 5.23 14.45
N HIS A 122 -13.77 5.52 15.75
CA HIS A 122 -13.80 6.88 16.29
C HIS A 122 -12.42 7.58 16.16
N ILE A 123 -11.82 7.48 14.98
CA ILE A 123 -10.49 8.01 14.65
C ILE A 123 -10.66 9.10 13.59
N ILE A 124 -10.16 10.29 13.91
CA ILE A 124 -10.27 11.48 13.06
C ILE A 124 -9.71 11.17 11.66
N ASN A 125 -10.49 11.50 10.64
CA ASN A 125 -10.18 11.30 9.21
C ASN A 125 -9.93 9.86 8.75
N PHE A 126 -10.09 8.83 9.60
CA PHE A 126 -9.86 7.44 9.17
C PHE A 126 -10.76 7.02 8.01
N TYR A 127 -12.04 7.45 8.03
CA TYR A 127 -13.01 7.17 6.98
C TYR A 127 -12.56 7.64 5.57
N LYS A 128 -11.61 8.57 5.46
CA LYS A 128 -11.03 9.03 4.18
C LYS A 128 -10.12 8.00 3.51
N PHE A 129 -9.73 6.94 4.22
CA PHE A 129 -8.91 5.85 3.74
C PHE A 129 -9.71 4.57 3.48
N LEU A 130 -11.03 4.59 3.68
CA LEU A 130 -11.87 3.46 3.29
C LEU A 130 -11.88 3.36 1.75
N PRO A 131 -11.70 2.15 1.19
CA PRO A 131 -11.71 1.95 -0.25
C PRO A 131 -13.01 2.47 -0.91
N SER A 132 -12.84 3.08 -2.08
CA SER A 132 -13.91 3.64 -2.91
C SER A 132 -13.82 3.12 -4.36
N ASP A 133 -14.64 3.66 -5.26
CA ASP A 133 -14.67 3.27 -6.68
C ASP A 133 -13.44 3.70 -7.47
N ILE A 134 -12.63 4.63 -6.94
CA ILE A 134 -11.35 5.04 -7.53
C ILE A 134 -10.16 4.21 -7.03
N ASP A 135 -10.34 3.33 -6.06
CA ASP A 135 -9.30 2.48 -5.49
C ASP A 135 -9.27 1.11 -6.16
N SER A 136 -8.09 0.57 -6.41
CA SER A 136 -7.93 -0.81 -6.89
C SER A 136 -6.60 -1.39 -6.45
N ALA A 137 -6.60 -2.70 -6.18
CA ALA A 137 -5.34 -3.43 -6.20
C ALA A 137 -4.81 -3.51 -7.63
N TYR A 138 -3.49 -3.50 -7.77
CA TYR A 138 -2.82 -3.73 -9.04
C TYR A 138 -2.35 -5.19 -9.12
N PRO A 139 -2.23 -5.75 -10.33
CA PRO A 139 -1.64 -7.08 -10.52
C PRO A 139 -0.28 -7.21 -9.85
N ASN A 140 -0.04 -8.34 -9.20
CA ASN A 140 1.24 -8.60 -8.55
C ASN A 140 2.37 -8.66 -9.60
N THR A 141 3.53 -8.13 -9.23
CA THR A 141 4.76 -8.34 -9.99
C THR A 141 5.00 -9.84 -10.20
N PRO A 142 5.35 -10.29 -11.42
CA PRO A 142 5.61 -11.70 -11.65
C PRO A 142 6.72 -12.25 -10.75
N LYS A 143 6.56 -13.51 -10.30
CA LYS A 143 7.54 -14.14 -9.41
C LYS A 143 8.92 -14.19 -10.08
N GLY A 144 9.96 -13.73 -9.37
CA GLY A 144 11.34 -13.68 -9.88
C GLY A 144 11.71 -12.37 -10.58
N PHE A 145 10.79 -11.40 -10.65
CA PHE A 145 11.06 -10.05 -11.15
C PHE A 145 11.20 -9.06 -9.99
N ASP A 146 12.15 -8.14 -10.11
CA ASP A 146 12.39 -7.09 -9.11
C ASP A 146 11.96 -5.70 -9.64
N GLU A 147 10.68 -5.38 -9.46
CA GLU A 147 10.14 -4.05 -9.75
C GLU A 147 10.51 -3.00 -8.69
N TRP A 148 10.95 -3.40 -7.49
CA TRP A 148 11.38 -2.46 -6.45
C TRP A 148 12.58 -1.62 -6.89
N SER A 149 13.36 -2.12 -7.85
CA SER A 149 14.41 -1.34 -8.54
C SER A 149 13.88 -0.07 -9.22
N ARG A 150 12.63 -0.03 -9.69
CA ARG A 150 12.00 1.19 -10.25
C ARG A 150 11.64 2.21 -9.19
N MET A 151 11.28 1.77 -7.98
CA MET A 151 11.06 2.70 -6.85
C MET A 151 12.35 3.44 -6.49
N LYS A 152 13.50 2.76 -6.59
CA LYS A 152 14.83 3.40 -6.45
C LYS A 152 15.13 4.40 -7.57
N ALA A 153 14.64 4.17 -8.78
CA ALA A 153 14.78 5.13 -9.89
C ALA A 153 14.04 6.45 -9.59
N TYR A 154 12.88 6.40 -8.93
CA TYR A 154 12.21 7.62 -8.46
C TYR A 154 13.03 8.36 -7.41
N LEU A 155 13.62 7.63 -6.45
CA LEU A 155 14.50 8.21 -5.44
C LEU A 155 15.81 8.80 -6.00
N SER A 156 16.39 8.19 -7.05
CA SER A 156 17.61 8.70 -7.68
C SER A 156 17.39 10.01 -8.44
N ILE A 157 16.18 10.26 -8.95
CA ILE A 157 15.83 11.55 -9.55
C ILE A 157 15.98 12.66 -8.51
N PHE A 158 15.53 12.42 -7.28
CA PHE A 158 15.63 13.41 -6.19
C PHE A 158 17.05 13.57 -5.63
N LYS A 159 17.87 12.51 -5.65
CA LYS A 159 19.21 12.52 -5.06
C LYS A 159 20.30 12.99 -6.02
N ASP A 160 20.24 12.54 -7.28
CA ASP A 160 21.36 12.64 -8.22
C ASP A 160 21.03 13.55 -9.42
N ASN A 161 19.84 14.16 -9.47
CA ASN A 161 19.33 14.92 -10.62
C ASN A 161 19.33 14.13 -11.95
N THR A 162 19.38 12.80 -11.90
CA THR A 162 19.31 11.95 -13.10
C THR A 162 17.98 12.19 -13.83
N PRO A 163 17.99 12.44 -15.15
CA PRO A 163 16.75 12.58 -15.91
C PRO A 163 15.84 11.36 -15.74
N THR A 164 14.57 11.59 -15.41
CA THR A 164 13.56 10.54 -15.17
C THR A 164 13.51 9.51 -16.29
N SER A 165 13.64 9.94 -17.54
CA SER A 165 13.60 9.08 -18.72
C SER A 165 14.75 8.06 -18.77
N GLU A 166 15.95 8.45 -18.34
CA GLU A 166 17.13 7.59 -18.36
C GLU A 166 17.04 6.49 -17.30
N ALA A 167 16.69 6.86 -16.06
CA ALA A 167 16.55 5.92 -14.96
C ALA A 167 15.41 4.90 -15.22
N LEU A 168 14.28 5.36 -15.78
CA LEU A 168 13.19 4.48 -16.20
C LEU A 168 13.57 3.56 -17.36
N LEU A 169 14.36 4.06 -18.32
CA LEU A 169 14.85 3.27 -19.44
C LEU A 169 15.80 2.17 -18.95
N GLU A 170 16.71 2.48 -18.03
CA GLU A 170 17.62 1.50 -17.43
C GLU A 170 16.85 0.41 -16.68
N GLY A 171 15.87 0.80 -15.85
CA GLY A 171 14.98 -0.15 -15.17
C GLY A 171 14.24 -1.06 -16.15
N SER A 172 13.77 -0.49 -17.27
CA SER A 172 13.10 -1.25 -18.33
C SER A 172 14.03 -2.23 -19.05
N LYS A 173 15.29 -1.85 -19.29
CA LYS A 173 16.31 -2.76 -19.85
C LYS A 173 16.56 -3.94 -18.91
N LYS A 174 16.67 -3.70 -17.60
CA LYS A 174 16.88 -4.75 -16.58
C LYS A 174 15.73 -5.75 -16.54
N LEU A 175 14.49 -5.27 -16.49
CA LEU A 175 13.30 -6.15 -16.48
C LEU A 175 13.18 -6.97 -17.78
N ASN A 176 13.53 -6.39 -18.93
CA ASN A 176 13.55 -7.12 -20.20
C ASN A 176 14.60 -8.22 -20.25
N ILE A 177 15.75 -8.05 -19.59
CA ILE A 177 16.76 -9.11 -19.44
C ILE A 177 16.19 -10.24 -18.57
N GLN A 178 15.61 -9.90 -17.42
CA GLN A 178 14.96 -10.90 -16.53
C GLN A 178 13.85 -11.66 -17.26
N LEU A 179 13.04 -10.98 -18.07
CA LEU A 179 12.00 -11.61 -18.88
C LEU A 179 12.56 -12.62 -19.87
N ARG A 180 13.65 -12.28 -20.56
CA ARG A 180 14.31 -13.22 -21.49
C ARG A 180 14.87 -14.43 -20.77
N MET A 181 15.49 -14.24 -19.61
CA MET A 181 16.01 -15.34 -18.78
C MET A 181 14.90 -16.30 -18.31
N HIS A 182 13.80 -15.77 -17.75
CA HIS A 182 12.68 -16.61 -17.30
C HIS A 182 12.02 -17.36 -18.48
N LYS A 183 11.95 -16.73 -19.66
CA LYS A 183 11.50 -17.41 -20.89
C LYS A 183 12.44 -18.55 -21.31
N SER A 184 13.76 -18.36 -21.24
CA SER A 184 14.71 -19.40 -21.67
C SER A 184 14.73 -20.63 -20.77
N ILE A 185 14.39 -20.48 -19.48
CA ILE A 185 14.34 -21.60 -18.52
C ILE A 185 12.91 -22.15 -18.31
N GLY A 186 11.92 -21.67 -19.07
CA GLY A 186 10.54 -22.16 -19.02
C GLY A 186 9.75 -21.76 -17.76
N THR A 187 10.22 -20.79 -16.98
CA THR A 187 9.58 -20.35 -15.73
C THR A 187 8.64 -19.14 -15.90
N TYR A 188 8.33 -18.77 -17.15
CA TYR A 188 7.42 -17.67 -17.46
C TYR A 188 6.09 -18.17 -18.06
N PRO A 189 5.06 -18.43 -17.23
CA PRO A 189 3.71 -18.71 -17.69
C PRO A 189 3.09 -17.42 -18.29
N LYS A 190 3.21 -17.26 -19.61
CA LYS A 190 2.77 -16.06 -20.35
C LYS A 190 1.33 -15.66 -20.03
N ASP A 191 0.43 -16.63 -19.96
CA ASP A 191 -1.01 -16.38 -19.77
C ASP A 191 -1.36 -15.93 -18.34
N GLU A 192 -0.46 -16.14 -17.37
CA GLU A 192 -0.62 -15.65 -15.99
C GLU A 192 -0.26 -14.17 -15.85
N TYR A 193 0.65 -13.68 -16.69
CA TYR A 193 1.28 -12.37 -16.51
C TYR A 193 1.02 -11.35 -17.64
N ILE A 194 0.35 -11.76 -18.72
CA ILE A 194 -0.09 -10.84 -19.77
C ILE A 194 -1.56 -10.52 -19.57
N ILE A 195 -1.83 -9.29 -19.16
CA ILE A 195 -3.18 -8.75 -19.06
C ILE A 195 -3.50 -8.06 -20.37
N LYS A 196 -4.36 -8.69 -21.18
CA LYS A 196 -4.84 -8.09 -22.43
C LYS A 196 -5.69 -6.87 -22.09
N ASP A 197 -5.56 -5.83 -22.88
CA ASP A 197 -6.36 -4.59 -22.75
C ASP A 197 -6.28 -3.97 -21.35
N PHE A 198 -5.10 -4.04 -20.71
CA PHE A 198 -4.86 -3.47 -19.39
C PHE A 198 -5.29 -2.00 -19.32
N ASP A 199 -6.24 -1.73 -18.44
CA ASP A 199 -6.75 -0.40 -18.15
C ASP A 199 -6.28 0.04 -16.76
N PRO A 200 -5.42 1.07 -16.64
CA PRO A 200 -4.94 1.53 -15.34
C PRO A 200 -6.06 2.11 -14.45
N LEU A 201 -7.21 2.50 -15.02
CA LEU A 201 -8.38 2.90 -14.24
C LEU A 201 -9.17 1.70 -13.72
N ASN A 202 -9.02 0.53 -14.35
CA ASN A 202 -9.66 -0.71 -13.95
C ASN A 202 -8.66 -1.88 -13.96
N PRO A 203 -7.61 -1.87 -13.11
CA PRO A 203 -6.45 -2.78 -13.24
C PRO A 203 -6.78 -4.28 -13.12
N LEU A 204 -7.92 -4.62 -12.52
CA LEU A 204 -8.38 -5.99 -12.30
C LEU A 204 -9.51 -6.42 -13.24
N LYS A 205 -9.93 -5.56 -14.18
CA LYS A 205 -10.97 -5.89 -15.15
C LYS A 205 -10.45 -7.01 -16.07
N LYS A 206 -11.16 -8.13 -16.07
CA LYS A 206 -10.91 -9.28 -16.94
C LYS A 206 -11.84 -9.26 -18.15
#